data_AF-A0A366LE54-F1
#
_entry.id   AF-A0A366LE54-F1
#
_cell.length_a   1.000
_cell.length_b   1.000
_cell.length_c   1.000
_cell.angle_alpha   90.00
_cell.angle_beta   90.00
_cell.angle_gamma   90.00
#
_symmetry.space_group_name_H-M   'P 1'
#
loop_
_entity.id
_entity.type
_entity.pdbx_description
1 polymer ?
#
loop_
_entity_poly.entity_id
_entity_poly.type
_entity_poly.pdbx_seq_one_letter_code
_entity_poly.pdbx_strand_id
1 'polypeptide(L)'
;MGEDTVPPYSGQDVSGKRSFNPTMPSTARVYAYLGGGKDALPPERAAGDSLLEGCDLEEPGLVEVSKWRPKLGPPPEDVGNALILGCLADLNAYGSPEESRPEVA
;
A
#
# COMPACT_ATOMS: atom_id res chain seq x y z
N MET A 1 32.84 -30.38 -5.18
CA MET A 1 31.95 -29.97 -4.08
C MET A 1 32.39 -28.58 -3.69
N GLY A 2 31.88 -27.56 -4.39
CA GLY A 2 32.28 -26.17 -4.21
C GLY A 2 31.32 -25.53 -3.22
N GLU A 3 31.85 -25.02 -2.12
CA GLU A 3 31.12 -24.26 -1.12
C GLU A 3 30.79 -22.87 -1.66
N ASP A 4 29.55 -22.70 -2.13
CA ASP A 4 28.94 -21.39 -2.41
C ASP A 4 28.86 -20.60 -1.09
N THR A 5 29.95 -19.88 -0.80
CA THR A 5 29.97 -18.93 0.32
C THR A 5 29.16 -17.71 -0.09
N VAL A 6 27.89 -17.69 0.31
CA VAL A 6 27.07 -16.47 0.25
C VAL A 6 27.71 -15.46 1.21
N PRO A 7 28.15 -14.28 0.73
CA PRO A 7 28.67 -13.26 1.63
C PRO A 7 27.56 -12.84 2.62
N PRO A 8 27.87 -12.59 3.90
CA PRO A 8 26.86 -12.10 4.83
C PRO A 8 26.33 -10.78 4.28
N TYR A 9 25.02 -10.70 4.08
CA TYR A 9 24.32 -9.52 3.60
C TYR A 9 24.76 -8.31 4.44
N SER A 10 25.70 -7.52 3.93
CA SER A 10 26.28 -6.39 4.64
C SER A 10 25.29 -5.24 4.56
N GLY A 11 24.40 -5.15 5.54
CA GLY A 11 23.42 -4.07 5.52
C GLY A 11 22.44 -3.98 6.67
N GLN A 12 22.76 -4.45 7.89
CA GLN A 12 22.00 -4.05 9.07
C GLN A 12 22.92 -3.79 10.26
N ASP A 13 23.05 -2.51 10.61
CA ASP A 13 23.49 -2.10 11.94
C ASP A 13 22.50 -2.65 12.97
N VAL A 14 23.00 -3.53 13.85
CA VAL A 14 22.22 -4.19 14.92
C VAL A 14 22.06 -3.30 16.16
N SER A 15 22.45 -2.01 16.08
CA SER A 15 22.19 -1.08 17.17
C SER A 15 20.73 -0.64 17.11
N GLY A 16 19.93 -1.12 18.05
CA GLY A 16 18.46 -1.01 18.09
C GLY A 16 17.88 0.41 18.21
N LYS A 17 18.53 1.46 17.70
CA LYS A 17 17.94 2.79 17.50
C LYS A 17 17.70 3.00 16.01
N ARG A 18 16.46 2.77 15.58
CA ARG A 18 15.97 3.28 14.29
C ARG A 18 16.05 4.80 14.34
N SER A 19 17.10 5.38 13.74
CA SER A 19 17.20 6.82 13.57
C SER A 19 16.09 7.30 12.64
N PHE A 20 15.41 8.38 13.03
CA PHE A 20 14.34 8.96 12.23
C PHE A 20 14.93 9.79 11.09
N ASN A 21 14.65 9.40 9.85
CA ASN A 21 15.01 10.18 8.65
C ASN A 21 13.74 10.79 8.04
N PRO A 22 13.52 12.12 8.13
CA PRO A 22 12.31 12.78 7.63
C PRO A 22 12.26 12.90 6.09
N THR A 23 13.35 12.57 5.37
CA THR A 23 13.37 12.63 3.90
C THR A 23 12.95 11.30 3.26
N MET A 24 12.93 10.21 4.03
CA MET A 24 12.48 8.89 3.57
C MET A 24 11.05 8.66 4.06
N PRO A 25 10.11 8.31 3.18
CA PRO A 25 8.72 8.14 3.58
C PRO A 25 8.56 6.92 4.50
N SER A 26 7.87 7.12 5.63
CA SER A 26 7.42 6.02 6.49
C SER A 26 6.12 5.42 5.96
N THR A 27 6.10 4.10 5.73
CA THR A 27 4.89 3.38 5.30
C THR A 27 3.68 3.66 6.20
N ALA A 28 3.88 3.71 7.53
CA ALA A 28 2.79 3.99 8.46
C ALA A 28 2.19 5.40 8.27
N ARG A 29 3.03 6.40 8.00
CA ARG A 29 2.58 7.79 7.76
C ARG A 29 1.96 7.97 6.38
N VAL A 30 2.42 7.22 5.37
CA VAL A 30 1.75 7.15 4.07
C VAL A 30 0.33 6.61 4.24
N TYR A 31 0.14 5.50 4.96
CA TYR A 31 -1.20 5.00 5.24
C TYR A 31 -2.05 5.96 6.07
N ALA A 32 -1.45 6.65 7.06
CA ALA A 32 -2.16 7.68 7.80
C ALA A 32 -2.63 8.82 6.89
N TYR A 33 -1.79 9.29 5.95
CA TYR A 33 -2.15 10.29 4.95
C TYR A 33 -3.32 9.82 4.08
N LEU A 34 -3.23 8.61 3.52
CA LEU A 34 -4.27 8.01 2.69
C LEU A 34 -5.60 7.84 3.46
N GLY A 35 -5.54 7.61 4.77
CA GLY A 35 -6.70 7.61 5.66
C GLY A 35 -7.22 8.99 6.10
N GLY A 36 -6.68 10.09 5.56
CA GLY A 36 -7.07 11.46 5.90
C GLY A 36 -6.35 12.08 7.12
N GLY A 37 -5.29 11.44 7.61
CA GLY A 37 -4.44 11.94 8.69
C GLY A 37 -3.59 13.14 8.29
N LYS A 38 -3.26 14.00 9.25
CA LYS A 38 -2.60 15.30 9.00
C LYS A 38 -1.10 15.33 9.28
N ASP A 39 -0.55 14.26 9.87
CA ASP A 39 0.83 14.22 10.38
C ASP A 39 1.86 13.72 9.34
N ALA A 40 1.45 13.55 8.10
CA ALA A 40 2.34 13.15 7.02
C ALA A 40 3.28 14.30 6.63
N LEU A 41 4.57 14.01 6.43
CA LEU A 41 5.54 14.97 5.90
C LEU A 41 5.48 14.99 4.37
N PRO A 42 6.18 15.92 3.70
CA PRO A 42 6.15 16.02 2.24
C PRO A 42 6.48 14.71 1.49
N PRO A 43 7.48 13.90 1.90
CA PRO A 43 7.76 12.63 1.23
C PRO A 43 6.61 11.63 1.33
N GLU A 44 5.87 11.59 2.45
CA GLU A 44 4.75 10.66 2.59
C GLU A 44 3.52 11.09 1.82
N ARG A 45 3.26 12.40 1.73
CA ARG A 45 2.19 12.92 0.86
C ARG A 45 2.47 12.60 -0.60
N ALA A 46 3.69 12.90 -1.07
CA ALA A 46 4.10 12.58 -2.43
C ALA A 46 3.99 11.08 -2.73
N ALA A 47 4.46 10.22 -1.82
CA ALA A 47 4.32 8.77 -1.98
C ALA A 47 2.85 8.30 -1.99
N GLY A 48 1.99 8.90 -1.16
CA GLY A 48 0.56 8.62 -1.15
C GLY A 48 -0.15 9.08 -2.42
N ASP A 49 0.17 10.28 -2.92
CA ASP A 49 -0.38 10.80 -4.16
C ASP A 49 0.03 9.93 -5.36
N SER A 50 1.30 9.54 -5.44
CA SER A 50 1.79 8.63 -6.48
C SER A 50 1.18 7.23 -6.43
N LEU A 51 0.73 6.76 -5.26
CA LEU A 51 0.01 5.47 -5.16
C LEU A 51 -1.38 5.51 -5.80
N LEU A 52 -2.01 6.69 -5.87
CA LEU A 52 -3.33 6.89 -6.45
C LEU A 52 -3.29 7.50 -7.85
N GLU A 53 -2.11 7.90 -8.31
CA GLU A 53 -1.92 8.50 -9.63
C GLU A 53 -2.35 7.52 -10.73
N GLY A 54 -3.26 7.98 -11.59
CA GLY A 54 -3.80 7.15 -12.69
C GLY A 54 -4.86 6.14 -12.26
N CYS A 55 -5.34 6.15 -11.01
CA CYS A 55 -6.51 5.38 -10.59
C CYS A 55 -7.80 6.17 -10.85
N ASP A 56 -8.75 5.56 -11.55
CA ASP A 56 -10.14 6.03 -11.58
C ASP A 56 -10.89 5.40 -10.40
N LEU A 57 -11.10 6.19 -9.33
CA LEU A 57 -11.64 5.69 -8.07
C LEU A 57 -13.17 5.65 -8.11
N GLU A 58 -13.71 4.43 -8.07
CA GLU A 58 -15.15 4.20 -7.95
C GLU A 58 -15.74 4.79 -6.66
N GLU A 59 -16.92 5.39 -6.76
CA GLU A 59 -17.66 5.94 -5.62
C GLU A 59 -17.87 4.86 -4.52
N PRO A 60 -17.53 5.15 -3.24
CA PRO A 60 -17.28 6.48 -2.64
C PRO A 60 -15.80 6.97 -2.65
N GLY A 61 -14.94 6.36 -3.46
CA GLY A 61 -13.51 6.61 -3.48
C GLY A 61 -12.76 5.88 -2.37
N LEU A 62 -11.64 6.46 -1.92
CA LEU A 62 -10.78 5.87 -0.89
C LEU A 62 -11.36 6.11 0.50
N VAL A 63 -11.92 5.06 1.10
CA VAL A 63 -12.47 5.06 2.47
C VAL A 63 -11.97 3.84 3.24
N GLU A 64 -12.21 3.81 4.55
CA GLU A 64 -12.05 2.58 5.35
C GLU A 64 -12.88 1.43 4.76
N VAL A 65 -12.33 0.22 4.73
CA VAL A 65 -12.96 -0.92 4.04
C VAL A 65 -14.39 -1.19 4.52
N SER A 66 -14.65 -1.04 5.83
CA SER A 66 -15.97 -1.25 6.45
C SER A 66 -17.05 -0.31 5.91
N LYS A 67 -16.63 0.85 5.37
CA LYS A 67 -17.52 1.88 4.82
C LYS A 67 -17.72 1.74 3.32
N TRP A 68 -16.94 0.90 2.64
CA TRP A 68 -17.03 0.74 1.20
C TRP A 68 -18.17 -0.20 0.82
N ARG A 69 -19.26 0.37 0.30
CA ARG A 69 -20.50 -0.34 -0.14
C ARG A 69 -20.87 -1.53 0.77
N PRO A 70 -21.03 -1.31 2.09
CA PRO A 70 -21.34 -2.39 3.01
C PRO A 70 -22.68 -3.04 2.62
N LYS A 71 -22.76 -4.37 2.68
CA LYS A 71 -24.05 -5.05 2.55
C LYS A 71 -24.93 -4.67 3.74
N LEU A 72 -26.17 -4.26 3.52
CA LEU A 72 -27.13 -4.05 4.60
C LEU A 72 -27.36 -5.38 5.34
N GLY A 73 -27.02 -5.38 6.62
CA GLY A 73 -27.29 -6.44 7.58
C GLY A 73 -27.40 -5.81 8.98
N PRO A 74 -27.76 -6.57 10.02
CA PRO A 74 -27.69 -6.06 11.38
C PRO A 74 -26.27 -5.54 11.66
N PRO A 75 -26.12 -4.42 12.41
CA PRO A 75 -24.82 -3.83 12.65
C PRO A 75 -23.87 -4.87 13.26
N PRO A 76 -22.62 -4.97 12.78
CA PRO A 76 -21.64 -5.85 13.38
C PRO A 76 -21.43 -5.47 14.85
N GLU A 77 -21.23 -6.47 15.71
CA GLU A 77 -20.86 -6.25 17.11
C GLU A 77 -19.54 -5.47 17.19
N ASP A 78 -19.43 -4.55 18.15
CA ASP A 78 -18.23 -3.75 18.37
C ASP A 78 -17.10 -4.66 18.89
N VAL A 79 -16.24 -5.12 17.98
CA VAL A 79 -15.08 -5.98 18.24
C VAL A 79 -13.75 -5.19 18.29
N GLY A 80 -13.81 -3.85 18.32
CA GLY A 80 -12.65 -2.96 18.36
C GLY A 80 -12.18 -2.42 17.00
N ASN A 81 -11.41 -1.33 17.03
CA ASN A 81 -10.96 -0.61 15.83
C ASN A 81 -9.74 -1.28 15.17
N ALA A 82 -9.94 -1.86 13.99
CA ALA A 82 -8.85 -2.22 13.07
C ALA A 82 -8.97 -1.39 11.79
N LEU A 83 -7.92 -0.63 11.44
CA LEU A 83 -7.90 0.14 10.20
C LEU A 83 -7.44 -0.76 9.05
N ILE A 84 -8.39 -1.34 8.34
CA ILE A 84 -8.13 -2.06 7.09
C ILE A 84 -8.51 -1.13 5.93
N LEU A 85 -7.52 -0.73 5.15
CA LEU A 85 -7.70 0.06 3.95
C LEU A 85 -7.85 -0.88 2.75
N GLY A 86 -8.86 -0.65 1.92
CA GLY A 86 -9.09 -1.39 0.68
C GLY A 86 -9.47 -0.41 -0.43
N CYS A 87 -9.00 -0.67 -1.65
CA CYS A 87 -9.45 0.02 -2.85
C CYS A 87 -9.71 -1.01 -3.96
N LEU A 88 -10.64 -0.70 -4.87
CA LEU A 88 -10.86 -1.43 -6.10
C LEU A 88 -10.63 -0.44 -7.24
N ALA A 89 -9.76 -0.78 -8.20
CA ALA A 89 -9.50 0.04 -9.37
C ALA A 89 -9.88 -0.76 -10.63
N ASP A 90 -10.52 -0.10 -11.60
CA ASP A 90 -10.72 -0.68 -12.92
C ASP A 90 -9.42 -0.58 -13.72
N LEU A 91 -8.78 -1.74 -13.93
CA LEU A 91 -7.55 -1.85 -14.71
C LEU A 91 -7.81 -1.87 -16.22
N ASN A 92 -9.06 -1.94 -16.68
CA ASN A 92 -9.37 -1.91 -18.12
C ASN A 92 -9.04 -0.58 -18.79
N ALA A 93 -8.86 0.50 -18.01
CA ALA A 93 -8.30 1.76 -18.49
C ALA A 93 -6.87 1.62 -19.06
N TYR A 94 -6.16 0.55 -18.70
CA TYR A 94 -4.83 0.21 -19.22
C TYR A 94 -4.85 -0.80 -20.38
N GLY A 95 -6.04 -1.24 -20.83
CA GLY A 95 -6.20 -2.34 -21.80
C GLY A 95 -6.11 -3.72 -21.16
N SER A 96 -6.86 -4.70 -21.68
CA SER A 96 -6.77 -6.09 -21.21
C SER A 96 -5.36 -6.67 -21.44
N PRO A 97 -4.77 -7.39 -20.48
CA PRO A 97 -3.52 -8.12 -20.69
C PRO A 97 -3.77 -9.40 -21.52
N GLU A 98 -4.00 -9.24 -22.82
CA GLU A 98 -3.96 -10.29 -23.85
C GLU A 98 -3.19 -9.68 -25.03
N GLU A 99 -2.14 -10.21 -25.65
CA GLU A 99 -1.50 -11.52 -25.69
C GLU A 99 0.01 -11.27 -25.91
N SER A 100 0.89 -11.76 -25.05
CA SER A 100 2.32 -11.88 -25.35
C SER A 100 2.89 -13.07 -24.62
N ARG A 101 2.25 -14.23 -24.82
CA ARG A 101 2.88 -15.51 -24.53
C ARG A 101 3.59 -15.94 -25.82
N PRO A 102 4.93 -15.96 -25.88
CA PRO A 102 5.59 -16.56 -27.02
C PRO A 102 5.21 -18.04 -27.08
N GLU A 103 4.71 -18.46 -28.24
CA GLU A 103 4.51 -19.87 -28.55
C GLU A 103 5.89 -20.55 -28.54
N VAL A 104 6.11 -21.42 -27.56
CA VAL A 104 7.31 -22.24 -27.48
C VAL A 104 7.19 -23.31 -28.57
N ALA A 105 8.00 -23.14 -29.62
CA ALA A 105 8.20 -24.12 -30.69
C ALA A 105 9.02 -25.33 -30.23
#